data_AF-A0A2E7KQ42-F1
#
_entry.id   AF-A0A2E7KQ42-F1
#
_cell.length_a   1.000
_cell.length_b   1.000
_cell.length_c   1.000
_cell.angle_alpha   90.00
_cell.angle_beta   90.00
_cell.angle_gamma   90.00
#
_symmetry.space_group_name_H-M   'P 1'
#
loop_
_entity.id
_entity.type
_entity.pdbx_description
1 polymer ?
#
loop_
_entity_poly.entity_id
_entity_poly.type
_entity_poly.pdbx_seq_one_letter_code
_entity_poly.pdbx_strand_id
1 'polypeptide(L)'
;MNETDHLDLDADPTPVEKQIEAENIALAEEKWKADEEALAHAEMDKKQDSWTWMKEKKYATMFKEIEHRLEGALGTGQFEWVDRRVFDQVFDQRTLLSVYKLMQQGHIDTLDWPIARGKEAHVFHATTPNGVAAVKIFHTSNAVFKGLMQYIEGDPRFGGLRRRHHELVNIWVRKEHRNMMRMSNHGLRVPEPHALFRNVLVMDYLGDEDGPSPRLRDIEIEDPGPVFDELLNWLRDCWQKAELVHADFSEYNILWHQGEPRVIDVGQSVTTTHPHAEEFLVRDVTRLVEWAQRQGVDVDLAEAMANVLY
;
A
#
# COMPACT_ATOMS: atom_id res chain seq x y z
N MET A 1 45.23 -3.19 2.54
CA MET A 1 44.42 -2.09 2.00
C MET A 1 43.32 -2.72 1.17
N ASN A 2 42.14 -2.85 1.75
CA ASN A 2 40.86 -3.04 1.06
C ASN A 2 39.87 -2.37 2.01
N GLU A 3 39.68 -1.07 1.84
CA GLU A 3 38.57 -0.34 2.45
C GLU A 3 37.32 -0.85 1.73
N THR A 4 36.54 -1.67 2.43
CA THR A 4 35.15 -1.90 2.09
C THR A 4 34.43 -0.57 2.22
N ASP A 5 33.95 -0.02 1.11
CA ASP A 5 32.97 1.06 1.07
C ASP A 5 31.78 0.61 1.93
N HIS A 6 31.75 1.07 3.18
CA HIS A 6 30.56 1.00 4.01
C HIS A 6 29.58 1.99 3.39
N LEU A 7 28.58 1.47 2.66
CA LEU A 7 27.38 2.23 2.35
C LEU A 7 26.81 2.74 3.67
N ASP A 8 26.65 4.05 3.76
CA ASP A 8 26.04 4.73 4.90
C ASP A 8 24.54 4.37 4.91
N LEU A 9 24.17 3.45 5.80
CA LEU A 9 22.83 2.86 5.90
C LEU A 9 21.79 3.82 6.54
N ASP A 10 22.24 5.01 6.95
CA ASP A 10 21.39 6.14 7.35
C ASP A 10 21.14 7.12 6.18
N ALA A 11 21.62 6.80 4.97
CA ALA A 11 21.46 7.68 3.83
C ALA A 11 19.99 7.77 3.42
N ASP A 12 19.49 9.00 3.51
CA ASP A 12 18.47 9.59 2.66
C ASP A 12 18.38 8.90 1.28
N PRO A 13 17.16 8.76 0.69
CA PRO A 13 16.97 8.03 -0.56
C PRO A 13 18.03 8.39 -1.60
N THR A 14 18.53 7.38 -2.32
CA THR A 14 19.61 7.57 -3.29
C THR A 14 19.22 8.69 -4.26
N PRO A 15 20.16 9.43 -4.86
CA PRO A 15 19.83 10.50 -5.80
C PRO A 15 18.86 10.04 -6.92
N VAL A 16 18.95 8.77 -7.32
CA VAL A 16 18.05 8.13 -8.29
C VAL A 16 16.66 7.91 -7.71
N GLU A 17 16.55 7.39 -6.48
CA GLU A 17 15.24 7.21 -5.81
C GLU A 17 14.58 8.53 -5.46
N LYS A 18 15.35 9.53 -5.00
CA LYS A 18 14.87 10.90 -4.81
C LYS A 18 14.43 11.50 -6.13
N GLN A 19 15.12 11.20 -7.22
CA GLN A 19 14.77 11.70 -8.54
C GLN A 19 13.52 10.99 -9.08
N ILE A 20 13.37 9.68 -8.93
CA ILE A 20 12.16 8.93 -9.31
C ILE A 20 10.98 9.34 -8.43
N GLU A 21 11.18 9.50 -7.12
CA GLU A 21 10.16 10.00 -6.21
C GLU A 21 9.79 11.45 -6.54
N ALA A 22 10.77 12.33 -6.76
CA ALA A 22 10.52 13.69 -7.17
C ALA A 22 9.94 13.77 -8.57
N GLU A 23 10.24 12.87 -9.49
CA GLU A 23 9.63 12.79 -10.82
C GLU A 23 8.20 12.29 -10.69
N ASN A 24 7.92 11.25 -9.91
CA ASN A 24 6.57 10.76 -9.65
C ASN A 24 5.72 11.81 -8.91
N ILE A 25 6.30 12.52 -7.93
CA ILE A 25 5.65 13.60 -7.19
C ILE A 25 5.52 14.86 -8.04
N ALA A 26 6.54 15.26 -8.80
CA ALA A 26 6.49 16.44 -9.66
C ALA A 26 5.55 16.20 -10.84
N LEU A 27 5.55 15.03 -11.48
CA LEU A 27 4.51 14.63 -12.43
C LEU A 27 3.12 14.66 -11.77
N ALA A 28 3.07 14.30 -10.47
CA ALA A 28 1.87 14.42 -9.66
C ALA A 28 1.48 15.88 -9.31
N GLU A 29 2.40 16.85 -9.31
CA GLU A 29 2.18 18.22 -8.81
C GLU A 29 2.19 19.30 -9.91
N GLU A 30 2.90 19.09 -11.03
CA GLU A 30 3.22 20.08 -12.08
C GLU A 30 1.97 20.67 -12.79
N LYS A 31 0.82 20.01 -12.70
CA LYS A 31 -0.45 20.49 -13.25
C LYS A 31 -1.36 21.26 -12.29
N TRP A 32 -0.99 21.46 -11.02
CA TRP A 32 -1.83 22.17 -10.04
C TRP A 32 -1.06 23.36 -9.45
N LYS A 33 -1.53 24.59 -9.71
CA LYS A 33 -0.85 25.79 -9.19
C LYS A 33 -1.04 25.87 -7.67
N ALA A 34 0.04 26.19 -6.96
CA ALA A 34 0.07 26.40 -5.50
C ALA A 34 -1.01 27.40 -4.99
N ASP A 35 -1.49 28.30 -5.86
CA ASP A 35 -2.54 29.27 -5.54
C ASP A 35 -3.92 28.63 -5.33
N GLU A 36 -4.26 27.55 -6.04
CA GLU A 36 -5.54 26.84 -5.88
C GLU A 36 -5.57 25.96 -4.62
N GLU A 37 -4.40 25.49 -4.18
CA GLU A 37 -4.22 24.72 -2.95
C GLU A 37 -4.46 25.59 -1.69
N ALA A 38 -3.90 26.80 -1.62
CA ALA A 38 -4.08 27.69 -0.48
C ALA A 38 -5.54 28.16 -0.31
N LEU A 39 -6.24 28.42 -1.43
CA LEU A 39 -7.65 28.80 -1.45
C LEU A 39 -8.57 27.65 -1.05
N ALA A 40 -8.29 26.42 -1.52
CA ALA A 40 -9.03 25.24 -1.11
C ALA A 40 -8.83 24.96 0.40
N HIS A 41 -7.59 25.01 0.89
CA HIS A 41 -7.29 24.75 2.31
C HIS A 41 -7.98 25.72 3.27
N ALA A 42 -8.09 27.01 2.92
CA ALA A 42 -8.70 28.02 3.79
C ALA A 42 -10.25 27.90 3.88
N GLU A 43 -10.91 27.39 2.83
CA GLU A 43 -12.36 27.16 2.84
C GLU A 43 -12.75 25.82 3.49
N MET A 44 -11.87 24.82 3.48
CA MET A 44 -12.14 23.42 3.84
C MET A 44 -12.10 23.07 5.33
N ASP A 45 -11.66 23.98 6.22
CA ASP A 45 -11.72 23.78 7.69
C ASP A 45 -13.09 24.14 8.29
N LYS A 46 -14.03 24.62 7.46
CA LYS A 46 -15.41 24.86 7.88
C LYS A 46 -16.19 23.55 7.80
N LYS A 47 -16.69 23.08 8.96
CA LYS A 47 -17.71 22.02 9.03
C LYS A 47 -18.92 22.41 8.18
N GLN A 48 -18.94 21.98 6.93
CA GLN A 48 -20.12 22.00 6.07
C GLN A 48 -20.57 20.57 5.82
N ASP A 49 -21.89 20.38 5.73
CA ASP A 49 -22.51 19.08 5.48
C ASP A 49 -21.82 18.36 4.31
N SER A 50 -21.60 17.06 4.47
CA SER A 50 -20.62 16.30 3.68
C SER A 50 -20.93 16.22 2.18
N TRP A 51 -22.06 16.76 1.72
CA TRP A 51 -22.48 16.73 0.32
C TRP A 51 -22.93 18.08 -0.29
N THR A 52 -22.93 19.17 0.47
CA THR A 52 -23.33 20.49 -0.07
C THR A 52 -22.29 21.04 -1.04
N TRP A 53 -21.01 20.79 -0.77
CA TRP A 53 -19.90 21.24 -1.60
C TRP A 53 -19.91 20.60 -3.01
N MET A 54 -20.43 19.37 -3.15
CA MET A 54 -20.58 18.70 -4.46
C MET A 54 -21.55 19.43 -5.40
N LYS A 55 -22.50 20.18 -4.82
CA LYS A 55 -23.45 21.00 -5.57
C LYS A 55 -22.91 22.40 -5.87
N GLU A 56 -21.75 22.76 -5.33
CA GLU A 56 -21.11 24.04 -5.65
C GLU A 56 -20.68 24.05 -7.11
N LYS A 57 -20.95 25.18 -7.77
CA LYS A 57 -20.74 25.34 -9.22
C LYS A 57 -19.29 25.06 -9.64
N LYS A 58 -18.32 25.26 -8.75
CA LYS A 58 -16.89 24.96 -8.96
C LYS A 58 -16.57 23.46 -8.99
N TYR A 59 -17.28 22.63 -8.22
CA TYR A 59 -17.00 21.20 -8.09
C TYR A 59 -18.01 20.31 -8.84
N ALA A 60 -19.15 20.86 -9.25
CA ALA A 60 -20.22 20.09 -9.89
C ALA A 60 -19.80 19.45 -11.23
N THR A 61 -18.98 20.11 -12.04
CA THR A 61 -18.48 19.55 -13.31
C THR A 61 -17.50 18.41 -13.04
N MET A 62 -16.52 18.65 -12.18
CA MET A 62 -15.56 17.64 -11.71
C MET A 62 -16.29 16.42 -11.11
N PHE A 63 -17.31 16.65 -10.28
CA PHE A 63 -18.06 15.56 -9.68
C PHE A 63 -18.84 14.75 -10.71
N LYS A 64 -19.47 15.38 -11.71
CA LYS A 64 -20.13 14.64 -12.80
C LYS A 64 -19.16 13.79 -13.61
N GLU A 65 -17.95 14.29 -13.85
CA GLU A 65 -16.91 13.54 -14.55
C GLU A 65 -16.38 12.37 -13.72
N ILE A 66 -16.20 12.58 -12.41
CA ILE A 66 -15.82 11.54 -11.46
C ILE A 66 -16.94 10.49 -11.35
N GLU A 67 -18.19 10.91 -11.19
CA GLU A 67 -19.36 10.03 -11.00
C GLU A 67 -19.49 9.03 -12.15
N HIS A 68 -19.33 9.47 -13.40
CA HIS A 68 -19.35 8.59 -14.57
C HIS A 68 -18.18 7.57 -14.57
N ARG A 69 -17.00 7.98 -14.09
CA ARG A 69 -15.78 7.14 -14.03
C ARG A 69 -15.70 6.27 -12.77
N LEU A 70 -16.54 6.54 -11.79
CA LEU A 70 -16.74 5.74 -10.60
C LEU A 70 -18.00 4.85 -10.73
N GLU A 71 -18.65 4.76 -11.90
CA GLU A 71 -19.96 4.08 -12.06
C GLU A 71 -19.96 2.63 -11.57
N GLY A 72 -18.86 1.89 -11.71
CA GLY A 72 -18.74 0.57 -11.10
C GLY A 72 -18.67 0.66 -9.56
N ALA A 73 -17.82 1.54 -9.02
CA ALA A 73 -17.63 1.71 -7.58
C ALA A 73 -18.86 2.34 -6.90
N LEU A 74 -19.72 2.99 -7.70
CA LEU A 74 -20.98 3.62 -7.33
C LEU A 74 -22.21 2.75 -7.63
N GLY A 75 -22.07 1.69 -8.45
CA GLY A 75 -23.09 0.71 -8.80
C GLY A 75 -24.01 1.13 -9.97
N THR A 76 -24.10 0.28 -11.01
CA THR A 76 -25.00 0.45 -12.16
C THR A 76 -25.69 -0.85 -12.59
N GLY A 77 -26.32 -1.60 -11.66
CA GLY A 77 -27.03 -2.84 -12.05
C GLY A 77 -27.53 -3.69 -10.88
N GLN A 78 -28.37 -4.69 -11.17
CA GLN A 78 -29.22 -5.47 -10.26
C GLN A 78 -28.45 -6.40 -9.30
N PHE A 79 -27.51 -5.86 -8.53
CA PHE A 79 -27.07 -6.40 -7.24
C PHE A 79 -27.15 -5.23 -6.25
N GLU A 80 -27.78 -5.52 -5.13
CA GLU A 80 -28.31 -4.56 -4.17
C GLU A 80 -27.29 -3.52 -3.71
N TRP A 81 -27.84 -2.40 -3.23
CA TRP A 81 -27.23 -1.23 -2.59
C TRP A 81 -26.31 -1.55 -1.40
N VAL A 82 -25.28 -2.36 -1.61
CA VAL A 82 -24.16 -2.60 -0.71
C VAL A 82 -23.06 -1.69 -1.26
N ASP A 83 -22.87 -0.44 -0.84
CA ASP A 83 -23.05 0.09 0.49
C ASP A 83 -22.75 1.61 0.40
N ARG A 84 -23.77 2.47 0.29
CA ARG A 84 -23.58 3.94 0.32
C ARG A 84 -22.73 4.39 1.52
N ARG A 85 -22.73 3.58 2.59
CA ARG A 85 -21.94 3.77 3.80
C ARG A 85 -20.45 3.50 3.60
N VAL A 86 -20.05 2.56 2.75
CA VAL A 86 -18.64 2.33 2.38
C VAL A 86 -18.15 3.51 1.54
N PHE A 87 -18.97 4.00 0.62
CA PHE A 87 -18.66 5.20 -0.13
C PHE A 87 -18.45 6.41 0.81
N ASP A 88 -19.38 6.65 1.73
CA ASP A 88 -19.30 7.74 2.73
C ASP A 88 -18.12 7.58 3.72
N GLN A 89 -17.66 6.35 3.98
CA GLN A 89 -16.54 6.09 4.89
C GLN A 89 -15.17 6.25 4.22
N VAL A 90 -15.08 5.99 2.91
CA VAL A 90 -13.82 5.95 2.17
C VAL A 90 -13.59 7.23 1.37
N PHE A 91 -14.64 7.78 0.77
CA PHE A 91 -14.55 8.91 -0.17
C PHE A 91 -15.02 10.21 0.46
N ASP A 92 -14.21 10.75 1.38
CA ASP A 92 -14.36 12.16 1.76
C ASP A 92 -13.97 13.10 0.60
N GLN A 93 -14.31 14.39 0.73
CA GLN A 93 -14.00 15.39 -0.29
C GLN A 93 -12.51 15.38 -0.71
N ARG A 94 -11.61 15.17 0.24
CA ARG A 94 -10.16 15.20 -0.02
C ARG A 94 -9.73 13.98 -0.83
N THR A 95 -10.26 12.82 -0.50
CA THR A 95 -9.99 11.56 -1.20
C THR A 95 -10.53 11.60 -2.63
N LEU A 96 -11.72 12.15 -2.84
CA LEU A 96 -12.26 12.35 -4.20
C LEU A 96 -11.37 13.25 -5.06
N LEU A 97 -10.84 14.33 -4.49
CA LEU A 97 -9.86 15.19 -5.17
C LEU A 97 -8.57 14.43 -5.48
N SER A 98 -8.10 13.57 -4.56
CA SER A 98 -6.90 12.74 -4.78
C SER A 98 -7.07 11.76 -5.93
N VAL A 99 -8.20 11.06 -5.99
CA VAL A 99 -8.53 10.13 -7.08
C VAL A 99 -8.66 10.87 -8.41
N TYR A 100 -9.38 12.00 -8.42
CA TYR A 100 -9.52 12.81 -9.63
C TYR A 100 -8.19 13.32 -10.17
N LYS A 101 -7.25 13.67 -9.29
CA LYS A 101 -5.91 14.11 -9.68
C LYS A 101 -5.14 12.99 -10.40
N LEU A 102 -5.17 11.77 -9.85
CA LEU A 102 -4.60 10.59 -10.48
C LEU A 102 -5.28 10.26 -11.81
N MET A 103 -6.59 10.52 -11.94
CA MET A 103 -7.29 10.40 -13.22
C MET A 103 -6.81 11.40 -14.28
N GLN A 104 -6.66 12.67 -13.89
CA GLN A 104 -6.14 13.73 -14.79
C GLN A 104 -4.69 13.51 -15.23
N GLN A 105 -3.94 12.71 -14.46
CA GLN A 105 -2.57 12.31 -14.78
C GLN A 105 -2.49 11.06 -15.65
N GLY A 106 -3.62 10.38 -15.88
CA GLY A 106 -3.64 9.15 -16.65
C GLY A 106 -3.18 7.91 -15.88
N HIS A 107 -3.09 7.98 -14.54
CA HIS A 107 -2.78 6.83 -13.70
C HIS A 107 -4.02 5.98 -13.41
N ILE A 108 -5.22 6.56 -13.51
CA ILE A 108 -6.51 5.89 -13.34
C ILE A 108 -7.43 6.37 -14.47
N ASP A 109 -8.17 5.49 -15.12
CA ASP A 109 -9.26 5.90 -16.02
C ASP A 109 -10.61 5.76 -15.32
N THR A 110 -10.91 4.55 -14.83
CA THR A 110 -12.09 4.25 -14.01
C THR A 110 -11.71 3.59 -12.69
N LEU A 111 -12.57 3.74 -11.68
CA LEU A 111 -12.52 3.00 -10.43
C LEU A 111 -13.79 2.14 -10.34
N ASP A 112 -13.62 0.82 -10.30
CA ASP A 112 -14.69 -0.08 -10.74
C ASP A 112 -15.37 -0.84 -9.62
N TRP A 113 -14.69 -1.48 -8.67
CA TRP A 113 -15.40 -2.12 -7.54
C TRP A 113 -14.45 -2.38 -6.39
N PRO A 114 -14.93 -2.43 -5.14
CA PRO A 114 -14.09 -2.80 -4.02
C PRO A 114 -13.63 -4.27 -4.15
N ILE A 115 -12.32 -4.49 -4.05
CA ILE A 115 -11.68 -5.81 -4.00
C ILE A 115 -11.47 -6.24 -2.54
N ALA A 116 -11.03 -5.32 -1.68
CA ALA A 116 -10.74 -5.63 -0.28
C ALA A 116 -11.16 -4.49 0.65
N ARG A 117 -11.71 -4.86 1.81
CA ARG A 117 -12.13 -3.93 2.86
C ARG A 117 -11.31 -4.18 4.11
N GLY A 118 -10.42 -3.23 4.43
CA GLY A 118 -9.61 -3.24 5.64
C GLY A 118 -10.08 -2.21 6.65
N LYS A 119 -9.58 -2.32 7.88
CA LYS A 119 -9.79 -1.32 8.94
C LYS A 119 -9.09 0.01 8.63
N GLU A 120 -8.01 -0.05 7.85
CA GLU A 120 -7.09 1.06 7.63
C GLU A 120 -7.12 1.58 6.18
N ALA A 121 -7.54 0.73 5.24
CA ALA A 121 -7.64 1.08 3.84
C ALA A 121 -8.70 0.23 3.15
N HIS A 122 -9.16 0.68 1.98
CA HIS A 122 -9.96 -0.12 1.06
C HIS A 122 -9.20 -0.22 -0.27
N VAL A 123 -9.25 -1.37 -0.91
CA VAL A 123 -8.64 -1.60 -2.22
C VAL A 123 -9.74 -1.75 -3.24
N PHE A 124 -9.61 -1.04 -4.36
CA PHE A 124 -10.56 -1.05 -5.47
C PHE A 124 -9.86 -1.54 -6.73
N HIS A 125 -10.63 -2.24 -7.58
CA HIS A 125 -10.27 -2.46 -8.96
C HIS A 125 -10.33 -1.13 -9.70
N ALA A 126 -9.39 -0.91 -10.61
CA ALA A 126 -9.37 0.24 -11.49
C ALA A 126 -8.92 -0.18 -12.89
N THR A 127 -9.38 0.56 -13.88
CA THR A 127 -8.76 0.54 -15.21
C THR A 127 -7.81 1.72 -15.35
N THR A 128 -6.81 1.55 -16.20
CA THR A 128 -5.83 2.55 -16.58
C THR A 128 -5.69 2.52 -18.10
N PRO A 129 -5.08 3.54 -18.74
CA PRO A 129 -4.78 3.51 -20.16
C PRO A 129 -3.92 2.30 -20.60
N ASN A 130 -3.20 1.67 -19.67
CA ASN A 130 -2.26 0.57 -19.93
C ASN A 130 -2.78 -0.81 -19.50
N GLY A 131 -4.00 -0.91 -18.95
CA GLY A 131 -4.55 -2.17 -18.44
C GLY A 131 -5.24 -1.99 -17.09
N VAL A 132 -5.26 -3.04 -16.27
CA VAL A 132 -5.91 -3.04 -14.95
C VAL A 132 -4.93 -2.68 -13.83
N ALA A 133 -5.44 -2.06 -12.77
CA ALA A 133 -4.66 -1.68 -11.60
C ALA A 133 -5.48 -1.84 -10.32
N ALA A 134 -4.80 -1.95 -9.18
CA ALA A 134 -5.40 -1.87 -7.86
C ALA A 134 -5.16 -0.47 -7.27
N VAL A 135 -6.22 0.10 -6.70
CA VAL A 135 -6.17 1.42 -6.05
C VAL A 135 -6.46 1.23 -4.55
N LYS A 136 -5.42 1.37 -3.72
CA LYS A 136 -5.52 1.32 -2.26
C LYS A 136 -5.77 2.74 -1.72
N ILE A 137 -6.92 2.94 -1.10
CA ILE A 137 -7.36 4.19 -0.49
C ILE A 137 -7.30 4.06 1.03
N PHE A 138 -6.42 4.82 1.66
CA PHE A 138 -6.19 4.79 3.10
C PHE A 138 -7.19 5.70 3.82
N HIS A 139 -7.74 5.19 4.91
CA HIS A 139 -8.66 5.92 5.78
C HIS A 139 -7.92 7.02 6.53
N THR A 140 -8.52 8.20 6.57
CA THR A 140 -7.93 9.37 7.25
C THR A 140 -8.36 9.50 8.72
N SER A 141 -9.02 8.48 9.28
CA SER A 141 -9.67 8.53 10.59
C SER A 141 -8.74 8.21 11.78
N ASN A 142 -8.99 8.85 12.93
CA ASN A 142 -8.15 8.78 14.13
C ASN A 142 -7.97 7.38 14.76
N ALA A 143 -8.85 6.41 14.48
CA ALA A 143 -8.82 5.10 15.14
C ALA A 143 -7.68 4.19 14.64
N VAL A 144 -7.32 4.30 13.36
CA VAL A 144 -6.26 3.54 12.70
C VAL A 144 -4.90 3.85 13.33
N PHE A 145 -4.64 5.12 13.64
CA PHE A 145 -3.32 5.59 14.08
C PHE A 145 -2.82 5.01 15.40
N LYS A 146 -3.69 4.59 16.33
CA LYS A 146 -3.23 4.05 17.62
C LYS A 146 -2.47 2.73 17.46
N GLY A 147 -2.84 1.91 16.46
CA GLY A 147 -2.15 0.65 16.16
C GLY A 147 -0.84 0.87 15.39
N LEU A 148 -0.77 1.94 14.58
CA LEU A 148 0.37 2.22 13.72
C LEU A 148 1.60 2.76 14.48
N MET A 149 1.41 3.36 15.66
CA MET A 149 2.49 4.02 16.42
C MET A 149 3.73 3.13 16.64
N GLN A 150 3.54 1.83 16.91
CA GLN A 150 4.65 0.90 17.14
C GLN A 150 5.51 0.62 15.89
N TYR A 151 5.01 0.93 14.69
CA TYR A 151 5.73 0.80 13.42
C TYR A 151 6.27 2.14 12.89
N ILE A 152 5.98 3.22 13.64
CA ILE A 152 6.35 4.61 13.34
C ILE A 152 7.42 5.08 14.34
N GLU A 153 7.29 4.69 15.60
CA GLU A 153 8.21 5.08 16.67
C GLU A 153 9.58 4.42 16.47
N GLY A 154 10.57 5.25 16.12
CA GLY A 154 11.93 4.79 15.77
C GLY A 154 12.24 4.88 14.27
N ASP A 155 11.24 5.15 13.43
CA ASP A 155 11.44 5.39 12.01
C ASP A 155 11.85 6.86 11.75
N PRO A 156 13.07 7.12 11.23
CA PRO A 156 13.58 8.49 11.02
C PRO A 156 12.67 9.34 10.11
N ARG A 157 11.91 8.68 9.23
CA ARG A 157 10.99 9.30 8.26
C ARG A 157 9.82 10.01 8.93
N PHE A 158 9.58 9.75 10.21
CA PHE A 158 8.53 10.36 11.02
C PHE A 158 9.07 11.31 12.12
N GLY A 159 10.37 11.62 12.09
CA GLY A 159 11.01 12.53 13.05
C GLY A 159 10.38 13.93 13.05
N GLY A 160 9.91 14.38 14.23
CA GLY A 160 9.44 15.77 14.44
C GLY A 160 7.96 16.04 14.14
N LEU A 161 7.20 15.10 13.56
CA LEU A 161 5.77 15.30 13.27
C LEU A 161 4.88 14.90 14.45
N ARG A 162 4.67 15.83 15.39
CA ARG A 162 3.83 15.56 16.56
C ARG A 162 2.38 16.07 16.51
N ARG A 163 1.90 16.69 15.41
CA ARG A 163 0.63 17.46 15.51
C ARG A 163 -0.35 17.51 14.32
N ARG A 164 -0.16 16.81 13.19
CA ARG A 164 -1.15 16.85 12.08
C ARG A 164 -1.47 15.44 11.52
N HIS A 165 -2.64 14.92 11.91
CA HIS A 165 -3.08 13.54 11.63
C HIS A 165 -3.13 13.17 10.13
N HIS A 166 -3.54 14.08 9.25
CA HIS A 166 -3.59 13.82 7.81
C HIS A 166 -2.19 13.70 7.18
N GLU A 167 -1.19 14.40 7.74
CA GLU A 167 0.19 14.30 7.26
C GLU A 167 0.78 12.93 7.58
N LEU A 168 0.39 12.32 8.70
CA LEU A 168 0.82 10.97 9.06
C LEU A 168 0.30 9.91 8.08
N VAL A 169 -0.93 10.01 7.58
CA VAL A 169 -1.44 9.09 6.55
C VAL A 169 -0.61 9.22 5.29
N ASN A 170 -0.35 10.45 4.83
CA ASN A 170 0.45 10.66 3.63
C ASN A 170 1.87 10.08 3.80
N ILE A 171 2.48 10.21 4.97
CA ILE A 171 3.79 9.60 5.26
C ILE A 171 3.67 8.07 5.26
N TRP A 172 2.59 7.50 5.82
CA TRP A 172 2.34 6.06 5.80
C TRP A 172 2.18 5.51 4.38
N VAL A 173 1.38 6.17 3.54
CA VAL A 173 1.23 5.79 2.12
C VAL A 173 2.56 5.88 1.38
N ARG A 174 3.34 6.94 1.61
CA ARG A 174 4.71 7.07 1.06
C ARG A 174 5.66 5.99 1.59
N LYS A 175 5.50 5.55 2.83
CA LYS A 175 6.27 4.43 3.41
C LYS A 175 5.93 3.13 2.68
N GLU A 176 4.65 2.82 2.53
CA GLU A 176 4.22 1.60 1.82
C GLU A 176 4.71 1.60 0.37
N HIS A 177 4.54 2.71 -0.36
CA HIS A 177 5.07 2.87 -1.71
C HIS A 177 6.58 2.64 -1.79
N ARG A 178 7.37 3.28 -0.91
CA ARG A 178 8.83 3.12 -0.90
C ARG A 178 9.26 1.71 -0.53
N ASN A 179 8.56 1.06 0.40
CA ASN A 179 8.85 -0.33 0.75
C ASN A 179 8.60 -1.26 -0.44
N MET A 180 7.48 -1.11 -1.16
CA MET A 180 7.21 -1.90 -2.39
C MET A 180 8.28 -1.66 -3.46
N MET A 181 8.63 -0.39 -3.72
CA MET A 181 9.66 -0.04 -4.70
C MET A 181 11.02 -0.66 -4.34
N ARG A 182 11.43 -0.54 -3.06
CA ARG A 182 12.69 -1.13 -2.57
C ARG A 182 12.68 -2.65 -2.72
N MET A 183 11.57 -3.30 -2.38
CA MET A 183 11.43 -4.75 -2.51
C MET A 183 11.48 -5.18 -3.97
N SER A 184 10.72 -4.54 -4.85
CA SER A 184 10.70 -4.82 -6.29
C SER A 184 12.08 -4.63 -6.94
N ASN A 185 12.81 -3.57 -6.58
CA ASN A 185 14.19 -3.33 -7.05
C ASN A 185 15.17 -4.45 -6.68
N HIS A 186 14.89 -5.22 -5.62
CA HIS A 186 15.68 -6.39 -5.21
C HIS A 186 15.10 -7.71 -5.72
N GLY A 187 14.12 -7.67 -6.64
CA GLY A 187 13.50 -8.84 -7.24
C GLY A 187 12.47 -9.54 -6.35
N LEU A 188 12.09 -8.93 -5.22
CA LEU A 188 11.06 -9.50 -4.35
C LEU A 188 9.69 -9.36 -5.00
N ARG A 189 8.91 -10.43 -4.91
CA ARG A 189 7.60 -10.55 -5.53
C ARG A 189 6.53 -9.80 -4.73
N VAL A 190 6.39 -8.50 -5.00
CA VAL A 190 5.35 -7.60 -4.48
C VAL A 190 4.62 -6.92 -5.64
N PRO A 191 3.41 -6.36 -5.45
CA PRO A 191 2.77 -5.50 -6.46
C PRO A 191 3.67 -4.30 -6.81
N GLU A 192 3.85 -4.02 -8.09
CA GLU A 192 4.60 -2.85 -8.52
C GLU A 192 3.80 -1.57 -8.20
N PRO A 193 4.39 -0.59 -7.49
CA PRO A 193 3.74 0.69 -7.27
C PRO A 193 3.84 1.57 -8.53
N HIS A 194 2.71 2.08 -9.02
CA HIS A 194 2.67 2.92 -10.22
C HIS A 194 2.60 4.41 -9.93
N ALA A 195 1.79 4.80 -8.95
CA ALA A 195 1.58 6.19 -8.59
C ALA A 195 1.03 6.32 -7.17
N LEU A 196 1.24 7.48 -6.56
CA LEU A 196 0.59 7.83 -5.30
C LEU A 196 0.19 9.29 -5.31
N PHE A 197 -0.93 9.60 -4.66
CA PHE A 197 -1.27 10.97 -4.34
C PHE A 197 -2.03 11.03 -3.02
N ARG A 198 -1.42 11.70 -2.02
CA ARG A 198 -1.94 11.82 -0.64
C ARG A 198 -2.22 10.43 -0.02
N ASN A 199 -3.49 10.11 0.19
CA ASN A 199 -3.96 8.87 0.82
C ASN A 199 -4.36 7.79 -0.21
N VAL A 200 -3.99 7.94 -1.48
CA VAL A 200 -4.34 7.01 -2.56
C VAL A 200 -3.05 6.48 -3.19
N LEU A 201 -2.97 5.17 -3.34
CA LEU A 201 -1.86 4.43 -3.93
C LEU A 201 -2.38 3.56 -5.08
N VAL A 202 -1.77 3.68 -6.25
CA VAL A 202 -2.05 2.89 -7.45
C VAL A 202 -0.91 1.89 -7.62
N MET A 203 -1.25 0.61 -7.79
CA MET A 203 -0.29 -0.49 -7.89
C MET A 203 -0.83 -1.61 -8.78
N ASP A 204 -0.03 -2.64 -9.06
CA ASP A 204 -0.46 -3.80 -9.83
C ASP A 204 -1.75 -4.43 -9.25
N TYR A 205 -2.67 -4.79 -10.15
CA TYR A 205 -3.78 -5.67 -9.80
C TYR A 205 -3.37 -7.13 -9.96
N LEU A 206 -3.38 -7.88 -8.86
CA LEU A 206 -3.15 -9.31 -8.86
C LEU A 206 -4.49 -10.05 -8.93
N GLY A 207 -4.95 -10.37 -10.13
CA GLY A 207 -6.21 -11.06 -10.38
C GLY A 207 -6.40 -11.38 -11.86
N ASP A 208 -7.59 -11.86 -12.19
CA ASP A 208 -8.03 -12.17 -13.54
C ASP A 208 -9.48 -11.71 -13.76
N GLU A 209 -10.11 -12.18 -14.84
CA GLU A 209 -11.50 -11.84 -15.19
C GLU A 209 -12.52 -12.34 -14.15
N ASP A 210 -12.19 -13.39 -13.40
CA ASP A 210 -13.05 -13.98 -12.37
C ASP A 210 -12.90 -13.26 -11.02
N GLY A 211 -11.81 -12.52 -10.82
CA GLY A 211 -11.65 -11.59 -9.71
C GLY A 211 -10.24 -11.53 -9.13
N PRO A 212 -10.09 -10.99 -7.91
CA PRO A 212 -8.78 -10.88 -7.27
C PRO A 212 -8.21 -12.27 -6.96
N SER A 213 -6.88 -12.37 -7.04
CA SER A 213 -6.17 -13.59 -6.66
C SER A 213 -6.50 -13.97 -5.22
N PRO A 214 -6.75 -15.25 -4.92
CA PRO A 214 -7.09 -15.68 -3.57
C PRO A 214 -5.88 -15.53 -2.65
N ARG A 215 -6.13 -15.40 -1.34
CA ARG A 215 -5.05 -15.44 -0.34
C ARG A 215 -4.57 -16.88 -0.17
N LEU A 216 -3.32 -17.05 0.22
CA LEU A 216 -2.75 -18.35 0.59
C LEU A 216 -3.57 -19.03 1.70
N ARG A 217 -4.18 -18.24 2.59
CA ARG A 217 -5.13 -18.72 3.61
C ARG A 217 -6.37 -19.42 3.06
N ASP A 218 -6.85 -18.96 1.90
CA ASP A 218 -8.17 -19.28 1.37
C ASP A 218 -8.13 -20.45 0.36
N ILE A 219 -6.96 -21.05 0.15
CA ILE A 219 -6.73 -22.15 -0.78
C ILE A 219 -6.01 -23.31 -0.12
N GLU A 220 -6.15 -24.49 -0.71
CA GLU A 220 -5.33 -25.65 -0.39
C GLU A 220 -4.15 -25.72 -1.35
N ILE A 221 -2.94 -25.89 -0.81
CA ILE A 221 -1.72 -26.06 -1.59
C ILE A 221 -1.41 -27.55 -1.65
N GLU A 222 -1.31 -28.09 -2.86
CA GLU A 222 -1.04 -29.52 -3.08
C GLU A 222 0.37 -29.91 -2.61
N ASP A 223 1.37 -29.09 -2.89
CA ASP A 223 2.76 -29.28 -2.45
C ASP A 223 3.28 -28.06 -1.66
N PRO A 224 3.09 -28.02 -0.33
CA PRO A 224 3.43 -26.87 0.50
C PRO A 224 4.94 -26.71 0.72
N GLY A 225 5.77 -27.74 0.48
CA GLY A 225 7.21 -27.69 0.70
C GLY A 225 7.92 -26.64 -0.18
N PRO A 226 7.79 -26.70 -1.51
CA PRO A 226 8.35 -25.68 -2.41
C PRO A 226 7.84 -24.27 -2.14
N VAL A 227 6.57 -24.12 -1.75
CA VAL A 227 5.98 -22.82 -1.40
C VAL A 227 6.61 -22.26 -0.12
N PHE A 228 6.84 -23.11 0.89
CA PHE A 228 7.57 -22.72 2.11
C PHE A 228 9.00 -22.27 1.77
N ASP A 229 9.73 -23.04 0.97
CA ASP A 229 11.10 -22.70 0.58
C ASP A 229 11.15 -21.36 -0.20
N GLU A 230 10.19 -21.12 -1.08
CA GLU A 230 10.09 -19.85 -1.81
C GLU A 230 9.83 -18.67 -0.87
N LEU A 231 8.87 -18.80 0.06
CA LEU A 231 8.55 -17.76 1.04
C LEU A 231 9.68 -17.52 2.04
N LEU A 232 10.42 -18.57 2.42
CA LEU A 232 11.58 -18.45 3.29
C LEU A 232 12.73 -17.72 2.59
N ASN A 233 12.97 -18.03 1.32
CA ASN A 233 13.92 -17.29 0.48
C ASN A 233 13.47 -15.84 0.27
N TRP A 234 12.16 -15.58 0.15
CA TRP A 234 11.63 -14.22 0.11
C TRP A 234 11.96 -13.45 1.40
N LEU A 235 11.75 -14.05 2.59
CA LEU A 235 12.10 -13.42 3.87
C LEU A 235 13.60 -13.17 4.00
N ARG A 236 14.43 -14.12 3.56
CA ARG A 236 15.89 -13.96 3.49
C ARG A 236 16.27 -12.77 2.62
N ASP A 237 15.76 -12.69 1.40
CA ASP A 237 16.11 -11.62 0.47
C ASP A 237 15.58 -10.26 0.94
N CYS A 238 14.41 -10.24 1.59
CA CYS A 238 13.87 -9.05 2.24
C CYS A 238 14.79 -8.54 3.35
N TRP A 239 15.26 -9.44 4.22
CA TRP A 239 16.16 -9.10 5.32
C TRP A 239 17.58 -8.73 4.86
N GLN A 240 18.20 -9.55 4.02
CA GLN A 240 19.62 -9.45 3.69
C GLN A 240 19.90 -8.48 2.53
N LYS A 241 19.02 -8.41 1.53
CA LYS A 241 19.25 -7.61 0.32
C LYS A 241 18.45 -6.31 0.36
N ALA A 242 17.15 -6.40 0.63
CA ALA A 242 16.31 -5.21 0.72
C ALA A 242 16.43 -4.50 2.08
N GLU A 243 17.16 -5.06 3.06
CA GLU A 243 17.34 -4.52 4.42
C GLU A 243 16.03 -4.06 5.08
N LEU A 244 14.98 -4.85 4.85
CA LEU A 244 13.64 -4.65 5.40
C LEU A 244 13.21 -5.91 6.15
N VAL A 245 12.37 -5.72 7.16
CA VAL A 245 11.58 -6.77 7.75
C VAL A 245 10.11 -6.49 7.44
N HIS A 246 9.35 -7.51 7.03
CA HIS A 246 7.96 -7.31 6.63
C HIS A 246 7.12 -6.81 7.81
N ALA A 247 7.39 -7.34 9.00
CA ALA A 247 6.72 -7.06 10.28
C ALA A 247 5.23 -7.40 10.32
N ASP A 248 4.69 -8.10 9.34
CA ASP A 248 3.34 -8.67 9.40
C ASP A 248 3.16 -9.85 8.43
N PHE A 249 4.20 -10.67 8.32
CA PHE A 249 4.19 -11.78 7.38
C PHE A 249 3.23 -12.88 7.86
N SER A 250 2.25 -13.23 7.04
CA SER A 250 1.26 -14.28 7.36
C SER A 250 0.55 -14.77 6.09
N GLU A 251 -0.14 -15.90 6.16
CA GLU A 251 -0.90 -16.44 5.02
C GLU A 251 -2.06 -15.54 4.56
N TYR A 252 -2.42 -14.52 5.34
CA TYR A 252 -3.42 -13.51 4.98
C TYR A 252 -2.85 -12.40 4.09
N ASN A 253 -1.54 -12.17 4.14
CA ASN A 253 -0.81 -11.13 3.40
C ASN A 253 0.00 -11.73 2.23
N ILE A 254 -0.35 -12.94 1.80
CA ILE A 254 0.22 -13.61 0.63
C ILE A 254 -0.93 -13.96 -0.32
N LEU A 255 -0.87 -13.46 -1.56
CA LEU A 255 -1.79 -13.84 -2.63
C LEU A 255 -1.19 -14.98 -3.45
N TRP A 256 -2.03 -15.91 -3.88
CA TRP A 256 -1.65 -16.96 -4.81
C TRP A 256 -2.02 -16.52 -6.23
N HIS A 257 -1.02 -16.07 -6.99
CA HIS A 257 -1.23 -15.47 -8.30
C HIS A 257 -0.44 -16.24 -9.36
N GLN A 258 -1.13 -16.76 -10.37
CA GLN A 258 -0.53 -17.50 -11.49
C GLN A 258 0.36 -18.69 -11.04
N GLY A 259 -0.02 -19.36 -9.95
CA GLY A 259 0.72 -20.51 -9.42
C GLY A 259 1.92 -20.15 -8.54
N GLU A 260 2.10 -18.87 -8.20
CA GLU A 260 3.21 -18.39 -7.36
C GLU A 260 2.69 -17.50 -6.22
N PRO A 261 3.35 -17.51 -5.04
CA PRO A 261 3.04 -16.58 -3.97
C PRO A 261 3.52 -15.15 -4.29
N ARG A 262 2.67 -14.16 -4.00
CA ARG A 262 2.96 -12.71 -4.06
C ARG A 262 2.68 -12.09 -2.71
N VAL A 263 3.66 -11.39 -2.15
CA VAL A 263 3.54 -10.77 -0.83
C VAL A 263 2.92 -9.38 -0.96
N ILE A 264 1.95 -9.05 -0.11
CA ILE A 264 1.22 -7.78 -0.12
C ILE A 264 1.23 -7.12 1.26
N ASP A 265 0.75 -5.87 1.34
CA ASP A 265 0.57 -5.11 2.57
C ASP A 265 1.87 -4.84 3.36
N VAL A 266 2.82 -4.20 2.68
CA VAL A 266 4.16 -3.87 3.22
C VAL A 266 4.20 -2.52 3.95
N GLY A 267 3.03 -2.00 4.34
CA GLY A 267 2.91 -0.73 5.05
C GLY A 267 3.55 -0.77 6.44
N GLN A 268 3.51 -1.93 7.11
CA GLN A 268 4.11 -2.14 8.42
C GLN A 268 5.61 -2.43 8.38
N SER A 269 6.17 -2.70 7.20
CA SER A 269 7.58 -3.09 7.08
C SER A 269 8.53 -1.99 7.52
N VAL A 270 9.58 -2.36 8.25
CA VAL A 270 10.57 -1.46 8.84
C VAL A 270 11.98 -1.85 8.40
N THR A 271 12.94 -0.93 8.54
CA THR A 271 14.36 -1.20 8.25
C THR A 271 14.95 -2.15 9.29
N THR A 272 16.02 -2.85 8.91
CA THR A 272 16.82 -3.70 9.82
C THR A 272 17.40 -2.93 11.01
N THR A 273 17.56 -1.61 10.88
CA THR A 273 18.03 -0.70 11.94
C THR A 273 16.96 -0.33 12.96
N HIS A 274 15.69 -0.68 12.72
CA HIS A 274 14.60 -0.40 13.66
C HIS A 274 14.84 -1.14 14.99
N PRO A 275 14.58 -0.52 16.17
CA PRO A 275 14.87 -1.13 17.47
C PRO A 275 14.23 -2.51 17.70
N HIS A 276 13.10 -2.75 17.04
CA HIS A 276 12.34 -4.01 17.11
C HIS A 276 12.48 -4.89 15.85
N ALA A 277 13.42 -4.60 14.95
CA ALA A 277 13.54 -5.31 13.67
C ALA A 277 13.76 -6.82 13.85
N GLU A 278 14.66 -7.22 14.74
CA GLU A 278 14.94 -8.64 15.04
C GLU A 278 13.71 -9.34 15.63
N GLU A 279 12.97 -8.68 16.53
CA GLU A 279 11.74 -9.23 17.11
C GLU A 279 10.67 -9.47 16.04
N PHE A 280 10.54 -8.53 15.10
CA PHE A 280 9.63 -8.67 13.96
C PHE A 280 10.06 -9.79 13.02
N LEU A 281 11.35 -9.95 12.77
CA LEU A 281 11.87 -11.02 11.91
C LEU A 281 11.58 -12.39 12.52
N VAL A 282 11.85 -12.54 13.82
CA VAL A 282 11.53 -13.76 14.57
C VAL A 282 10.06 -14.09 14.45
N ARG A 283 9.17 -13.10 14.59
CA ARG A 283 7.73 -13.30 14.43
C ARG A 283 7.34 -13.72 13.03
N ASP A 284 7.87 -13.06 12.00
CA ASP A 284 7.55 -13.34 10.59
C ASP A 284 7.96 -14.78 10.21
N VAL A 285 9.19 -15.20 10.55
CA VAL A 285 9.67 -16.56 10.31
C VAL A 285 8.88 -17.59 11.12
N THR A 286 8.57 -17.30 12.38
CA THR A 286 7.75 -18.20 13.22
C THR A 286 6.38 -18.45 12.60
N ARG A 287 5.70 -17.41 12.12
CA ARG A 287 4.39 -17.54 11.47
C ARG A 287 4.44 -18.37 10.19
N LEU A 288 5.50 -18.22 9.39
CA LEU A 288 5.71 -19.03 8.18
C LEU A 288 5.94 -20.51 8.54
N VAL A 289 6.77 -20.80 9.55
CA VAL A 289 7.01 -22.16 10.05
C VAL A 289 5.72 -22.78 10.59
N GLU A 290 4.95 -22.05 11.40
CA GLU A 290 3.64 -22.50 11.90
C GLU A 290 2.63 -22.76 10.78
N TRP A 291 2.66 -21.97 9.71
CA TRP A 291 1.87 -22.25 8.52
C TRP A 291 2.31 -23.57 7.86
N ALA A 292 3.60 -23.76 7.60
CA ALA A 292 4.12 -24.96 6.94
C ALA A 292 3.87 -26.24 7.75
N GLN A 293 4.06 -26.19 9.07
CA GLN A 293 3.76 -27.32 9.97
C GLN A 293 2.27 -27.68 9.95
N ARG A 294 1.36 -26.68 9.89
CA ARG A 294 -0.09 -26.94 9.72
C ARG A 294 -0.43 -27.59 8.38
N GLN A 295 0.38 -27.37 7.35
CA GLN A 295 0.27 -28.03 6.05
C GLN A 295 0.97 -29.40 5.99
N GLY A 296 1.60 -29.86 7.09
CA GLY A 296 2.26 -31.15 7.16
C GLY A 296 3.73 -31.16 6.68
N VAL A 297 4.35 -29.98 6.52
CA VAL A 297 5.78 -29.88 6.21
C VAL A 297 6.59 -30.01 7.51
N ASP A 298 7.59 -30.90 7.51
CA ASP A 298 8.52 -31.08 8.64
C ASP A 298 9.62 -30.01 8.58
N VAL A 299 9.47 -28.95 9.36
CA VAL A 299 10.39 -27.80 9.41
C VAL A 299 10.68 -27.39 10.84
N ASP A 300 11.95 -27.10 11.11
CA ASP A 300 12.42 -26.56 12.39
C ASP A 300 12.62 -25.04 12.33
N LEU A 301 12.19 -24.36 13.40
CA LEU A 301 12.26 -22.90 13.48
C LEU A 301 13.71 -22.39 13.54
N ALA A 302 14.62 -23.09 14.23
CA ALA A 302 16.00 -22.65 14.36
C ALA A 302 16.73 -22.80 13.02
N GLU A 303 16.46 -23.87 12.26
CA GLU A 303 16.98 -24.04 10.91
C GLU A 303 16.43 -22.99 9.94
N ALA A 304 15.12 -22.72 9.96
CA ALA A 304 14.50 -21.68 9.15
C ALA A 304 15.04 -20.29 9.48
N MET A 305 15.24 -19.97 10.76
CA MET A 305 15.83 -18.70 11.20
C MET A 305 17.29 -18.58 10.76
N ALA A 306 18.08 -19.64 10.91
CA ALA A 306 19.47 -19.65 10.46
C ALA A 306 19.56 -19.44 8.94
N ASN A 307 18.63 -20.01 8.17
CA ASN A 307 18.53 -19.81 6.73
C ASN A 307 18.29 -18.34 6.38
N VAL A 308 17.41 -17.64 7.09
CA VAL A 308 17.11 -16.22 6.83
C VAL A 308 18.27 -15.30 7.23
N LEU A 309 19.02 -15.64 8.29
CA LEU A 309 20.10 -14.81 8.81
C LEU A 309 21.46 -15.00 8.10
N TYR A 310 21.75 -16.20 7.60
CA TYR A 310 23.06 -16.59 7.06
C TYR A 310 22.95 -17.17 5.63
#